data_AF-A0A3A3GNS0-F1
#
_entry.id   AF-A0A3A3GNS0-F1
#
_cell.length_a   1.000
_cell.length_b   1.000
_cell.length_c   1.000
_cell.angle_alpha   90.00
_cell.angle_beta   90.00
_cell.angle_gamma   90.00
#
_symmetry.space_group_name_H-M   'P 1'
#
loop_
_entity.id
_entity.type
_entity.pdbx_description
1 polymer ?
#
loop_
_entity_poly.entity_id
_entity_poly.type
_entity_poly.pdbx_seq_one_letter_code
_entity_poly.pdbx_strand_id
1 'polypeptide(L)'
;MRQKGFTLIEVLIAMLVLAIGLLGLAGLMATSMRNNHSAYHRTQAVWLANDMIDRMRANRAVALSGTNNYVIAIGLATSASAGMAGTDVNSWKTLLGRTLPAGDGSIAVTPASRAATVIIQWNDARGSQGSTTQQFRVDTQL
;
A
#
# COMPACT_ATOMS: atom_id res chain seq x y z
N MET A 1 57.19 -6.21 34.03
CA MET A 1 55.77 -5.85 33.85
C MET A 1 54.95 -7.14 33.87
N ARG A 2 54.00 -7.32 34.81
CA ARG A 2 53.20 -8.55 34.90
C ARG A 2 51.99 -8.41 33.96
N GLN A 3 51.97 -9.16 32.86
CA GLN A 3 50.75 -9.34 32.04
C GLN A 3 49.74 -10.11 32.88
N LYS A 4 48.59 -9.48 33.19
CA LYS A 4 47.41 -10.20 33.69
C LYS A 4 46.72 -10.80 32.47
N GLY A 5 46.83 -12.12 32.29
CA GLY A 5 46.10 -12.83 31.24
C GLY A 5 44.59 -12.76 31.49
N PHE A 6 43.81 -12.77 30.41
CA PHE A 6 42.35 -12.85 30.46
C PHE A 6 41.91 -14.11 31.19
N THR A 7 40.88 -13.99 32.02
CA THR A 7 40.29 -15.14 32.71
C THR A 7 39.26 -15.82 31.80
N LEU A 8 39.09 -17.15 31.89
CA LEU A 8 38.08 -17.88 31.09
C LEU A 8 36.66 -17.33 31.29
N ILE A 9 36.36 -16.84 32.50
CA ILE A 9 35.06 -16.24 32.82
C ILE A 9 34.82 -14.93 32.05
N GLU A 10 35.87 -14.16 31.77
CA GLU A 10 35.78 -12.90 31.03
C GLU A 10 35.42 -13.13 29.56
N VAL A 11 35.99 -14.18 28.95
CA VAL A 11 35.64 -14.59 27.58
C VAL A 11 34.20 -15.09 27.52
N LEU A 12 33.75 -15.88 28.50
CA LEU A 12 32.37 -16.37 28.58
C LEU A 12 31.36 -15.22 28.70
N ILE A 13 31.66 -14.21 29.53
CA ILE A 13 30.82 -13.02 29.67
C ILE A 13 30.80 -12.22 28.36
N ALA A 14 31.95 -12.04 27.69
CA ALA A 14 32.01 -11.37 26.40
C ALA A 14 31.18 -12.07 25.32
N MET A 15 31.26 -13.40 25.25
CA MET A 15 30.44 -14.21 24.32
C MET A 15 28.94 -14.10 24.65
N LEU A 16 28.58 -14.08 25.93
CA LEU A 16 27.19 -13.92 26.36
C LEU A 16 26.62 -12.56 25.93
N VAL A 17 27.35 -11.48 26.19
CA VAL A 17 26.93 -10.12 25.79
C VAL A 17 26.82 -10.02 24.27
N LEU A 18 27.78 -10.58 23.53
CA LEU A 18 27.74 -10.62 22.06
C LEU A 18 26.51 -11.38 21.55
N ALA A 19 26.21 -12.55 22.13
CA ALA A 19 25.05 -13.36 21.75
C ALA A 19 23.74 -12.58 21.96
N ILE A 20 23.58 -11.89 23.10
CA ILE A 20 22.42 -11.04 23.37
C ILE A 20 22.33 -9.89 22.35
N GLY A 21 23.46 -9.24 22.05
CA GLY A 21 23.52 -8.17 21.05
C GLY A 21 23.09 -8.61 19.66
N LEU A 22 23.53 -9.80 19.21
CA LEU A 22 23.16 -10.36 17.91
C LEU A 22 21.67 -10.72 17.83
N LEU A 23 21.08 -11.25 18.90
CA LEU A 23 19.64 -11.51 18.97
C LEU A 23 18.82 -10.22 18.88
N GLY A 24 19.27 -9.15 19.54
CA GLY A 24 18.68 -7.82 19.42
C GLY A 24 18.71 -7.29 17.98
N LEU A 25 19.85 -7.41 17.30
CA LEU A 25 20.00 -7.01 15.91
C LEU A 25 19.09 -7.81 14.96
N ALA A 26 19.00 -9.13 15.16
CA ALA A 26 18.13 -9.99 14.35
C ALA A 26 16.65 -9.57 14.47
N GLY A 27 16.19 -9.22 15.68
CA GLY A 27 14.85 -8.69 15.90
C GLY A 27 14.59 -7.37 15.17
N LEU A 28 15.57 -6.46 15.19
CA LEU A 28 15.48 -5.18 14.45
C LEU A 28 15.45 -5.40 12.94
N MET A 29 16.26 -6.32 12.42
CA MET A 29 16.27 -6.65 11.00
C MET A 29 14.93 -7.23 10.53
N ALA A 30 14.34 -8.14 11.32
CA ALA A 30 13.04 -8.73 11.02
C ALA A 30 11.93 -7.67 10.97
N THR A 31 11.90 -6.75 11.94
CA THR A 31 10.93 -5.64 11.98
C THR A 31 11.13 -4.67 10.82
N SER A 32 12.40 -4.36 10.48
CA SER A 32 12.74 -3.48 9.36
C SER A 32 12.25 -4.05 8.03
N MET A 33 12.39 -5.36 7.82
CA MET A 33 11.91 -6.02 6.61
C MET A 33 10.38 -5.97 6.49
N ARG A 34 9.64 -6.18 7.60
CA ARG A 34 8.17 -6.04 7.62
C ARG A 34 7.73 -4.62 7.29
N ASN A 35 8.38 -3.62 7.90
CA ASN A 35 8.09 -2.21 7.64
C ASN A 35 8.33 -1.83 6.17
N ASN A 36 9.42 -2.31 5.57
CA ASN A 36 9.71 -2.08 4.16
C ASN A 36 8.63 -2.68 3.24
N HIS A 37 8.12 -3.87 3.56
CA HIS A 37 7.06 -4.50 2.77
C HIS A 37 5.73 -3.73 2.85
N SER A 38 5.33 -3.28 4.04
CA SER A 38 4.16 -2.42 4.22
C SER A 38 4.31 -1.08 3.50
N ALA A 39 5.48 -0.45 3.59
CA ALA A 39 5.78 0.79 2.88
C ALA A 39 5.73 0.59 1.35
N TYR A 40 6.23 -0.54 0.85
CA TYR A 40 6.16 -0.89 -0.57
C TYR A 40 4.70 -0.98 -1.06
N HIS A 41 3.82 -1.68 -0.35
CA HIS A 41 2.40 -1.73 -0.70
C HIS A 41 1.72 -0.37 -0.68
N ARG A 42 2.04 0.47 0.31
CA ARG A 42 1.52 1.84 0.37
C ARG A 42 1.96 2.66 -0.85
N THR A 43 3.22 2.54 -1.26
CA THR A 43 3.72 3.20 -2.48
C THR A 43 2.99 2.70 -3.73
N GLN A 44 2.75 1.39 -3.86
CA GLN A 44 1.97 0.83 -4.96
C GLN A 44 0.53 1.36 -4.97
N ALA A 45 -0.13 1.43 -3.80
CA ALA A 45 -1.47 1.98 -3.68
C ALA A 45 -1.53 3.48 -4.09
N VAL A 46 -0.54 4.27 -3.69
CA VAL A 46 -0.42 5.68 -4.11
C VAL A 46 -0.28 5.78 -5.63
N TRP A 47 0.59 4.96 -6.22
CA TRP A 47 0.81 4.96 -7.66
C TRP A 47 -0.48 4.58 -8.42
N LEU A 48 -1.18 3.53 -7.99
CA LEU A 48 -2.44 3.08 -8.59
C LEU A 48 -3.57 4.10 -8.45
N ALA A 49 -3.62 4.84 -7.34
CA ALA A 49 -4.61 5.91 -7.17
C ALA A 49 -4.34 7.06 -8.15
N ASN A 50 -3.08 7.47 -8.31
CA ASN A 50 -2.71 8.52 -9.25
C ASN A 50 -2.92 8.10 -10.71
N ASP A 51 -2.60 6.86 -11.08
CA ASP A 51 -2.88 6.32 -12.42
C ASP A 51 -4.36 6.48 -12.79
N MET A 52 -5.28 6.13 -11.88
CA MET A 52 -6.71 6.30 -12.13
C MET A 52 -7.14 7.77 -12.20
N ILE A 53 -6.56 8.63 -11.37
CA ILE A 53 -6.81 10.08 -11.43
C ILE A 53 -6.38 10.64 -12.79
N ASP A 54 -5.22 10.23 -13.29
CA ASP A 54 -4.70 10.70 -14.58
C ASP A 54 -5.54 10.20 -15.76
N ARG A 55 -6.04 8.95 -15.71
CA ARG A 55 -7.02 8.44 -16.68
C ARG A 55 -8.32 9.24 -16.68
N MET A 56 -8.87 9.54 -15.49
CA MET A 56 -10.07 10.36 -15.37
C MET A 56 -9.84 11.78 -15.88
N ARG A 57 -8.65 12.36 -15.67
CA ARG A 57 -8.28 13.68 -16.20
C ARG A 57 -8.13 13.67 -17.71
N ALA A 58 -7.54 12.63 -18.29
CA ALA A 58 -7.46 12.46 -19.73
C ALA A 58 -8.86 12.37 -20.37
N ASN A 59 -9.80 11.70 -19.69
CA ASN A 59 -11.19 11.55 -20.11
C ASN A 59 -12.17 12.41 -19.30
N ARG A 60 -11.76 13.64 -18.96
CA ARG A 60 -12.50 14.53 -18.03
C ARG A 60 -13.96 14.74 -18.40
N ALA A 61 -14.27 14.90 -19.69
CA ALA A 61 -15.64 15.11 -20.16
C ALA A 61 -16.54 13.91 -19.83
N VAL A 62 -16.02 12.68 -19.95
CA VAL A 62 -16.73 11.43 -19.64
C VAL A 62 -16.84 11.22 -18.13
N ALA A 63 -15.79 11.57 -17.38
CA ALA A 63 -15.79 11.50 -15.93
C ALA A 63 -16.83 12.44 -15.29
N LEU A 64 -17.02 13.63 -15.87
CA LEU A 64 -17.95 14.65 -15.37
C LEU A 64 -19.33 14.62 -16.08
N SER A 65 -19.63 13.62 -16.91
CA SER A 65 -20.85 13.60 -17.75
C SER A 65 -22.16 13.39 -16.97
N GLY A 66 -22.11 13.19 -15.66
CA GLY A 66 -23.29 12.87 -14.84
C GLY A 66 -23.78 11.42 -14.95
N THR A 67 -23.17 10.61 -15.82
CA THR A 67 -23.55 9.20 -16.06
C THR A 67 -22.79 8.22 -15.15
N ASN A 68 -21.98 8.72 -14.22
CA ASN A 68 -21.20 7.88 -13.28
C ASN A 68 -20.28 6.86 -13.96
N ASN A 69 -19.74 7.17 -15.15
CA ASN A 69 -18.97 6.24 -15.98
C ASN A 69 -17.71 5.67 -15.30
N TYR A 70 -17.10 6.40 -14.37
CA TYR A 70 -15.92 5.96 -13.61
C TYR A 70 -16.27 5.47 -12.20
N VAL A 71 -17.53 5.59 -11.76
CA VAL A 71 -17.91 5.29 -10.37
C VAL A 71 -17.95 3.78 -10.16
N ILE A 72 -17.25 3.31 -9.13
CA ILE A 72 -17.23 1.90 -8.73
C ILE A 72 -17.05 1.77 -7.23
N ALA A 73 -17.68 0.78 -6.61
CA ALA A 73 -17.55 0.47 -5.20
C ALA A 73 -16.50 -0.62 -4.94
N ILE A 74 -15.98 -0.66 -3.71
CA ILE A 74 -15.24 -1.80 -3.18
C ILE A 74 -16.19 -3.01 -3.17
N GLY A 75 -15.67 -4.18 -3.53
CA GLY A 75 -16.41 -5.44 -3.65
C GLY A 75 -16.96 -5.73 -5.06
N LEU A 76 -17.01 -4.73 -5.94
CA LEU A 76 -17.42 -4.92 -7.33
C LEU A 76 -16.20 -5.20 -8.20
N ALA A 77 -16.17 -6.32 -8.92
CA ALA A 77 -15.01 -6.68 -9.77
C ALA A 77 -14.95 -5.88 -11.08
N THR A 78 -16.11 -5.51 -11.63
CA THR A 78 -16.22 -4.86 -12.94
C THR A 78 -17.15 -3.65 -12.88
N SER A 79 -16.88 -2.68 -13.74
CA SER A 79 -17.77 -1.55 -13.99
C SER A 79 -18.96 -1.97 -14.85
N ALA A 80 -20.11 -1.34 -14.63
CA ALA A 80 -21.29 -1.46 -15.49
C ALA A 80 -21.24 -0.51 -16.71
N SER A 81 -20.30 0.44 -16.71
CA SER A 81 -20.12 1.39 -17.81
C SER A 81 -19.42 0.75 -19.01
N ALA A 82 -19.83 1.14 -20.22
CA ALA A 82 -19.21 0.74 -21.47
C ALA A 82 -18.16 1.75 -21.95
N GLY A 83 -17.43 1.40 -23.01
CA GLY A 83 -16.42 2.27 -23.61
C GLY A 83 -15.15 2.42 -22.76
N MET A 84 -14.36 3.44 -23.08
CA MET A 84 -13.02 3.62 -22.50
C MET A 84 -13.04 3.72 -20.97
N ALA A 85 -14.02 4.41 -20.38
CA ALA A 85 -14.15 4.54 -18.92
C ALA A 85 -14.37 3.18 -18.24
N GLY A 86 -15.24 2.33 -18.80
CA GLY A 86 -15.45 0.98 -18.30
C GLY A 86 -14.19 0.11 -18.42
N THR A 87 -13.49 0.19 -19.56
CA THR A 87 -12.22 -0.50 -19.77
C THR A 87 -11.14 -0.05 -18.78
N ASP A 88 -11.02 1.26 -18.54
CA ASP A 88 -10.09 1.84 -17.57
C ASP A 88 -10.35 1.28 -16.17
N VAL A 89 -11.60 1.37 -15.70
CA VAL A 89 -11.98 0.88 -14.38
C VAL A 89 -11.72 -0.62 -14.25
N ASN A 90 -12.10 -1.43 -15.24
CA ASN A 90 -11.89 -2.89 -15.20
C ASN A 90 -10.40 -3.25 -15.19
N SER A 91 -9.58 -2.57 -15.98
CA SER A 91 -8.13 -2.78 -16.02
C SER A 91 -7.49 -2.40 -14.68
N TRP A 92 -7.92 -1.30 -14.08
CA TRP A 92 -7.44 -0.81 -12.80
C TRP A 92 -7.81 -1.73 -11.64
N LYS A 93 -9.05 -2.24 -11.59
CA LYS A 93 -9.47 -3.23 -10.58
C LYS A 93 -8.69 -4.53 -10.69
N THR A 94 -8.43 -4.98 -11.92
CA THR A 94 -7.56 -6.14 -12.17
C THR A 94 -6.14 -5.89 -11.67
N LEU A 95 -5.59 -4.70 -11.93
CA LEU A 95 -4.25 -4.33 -11.48
C LEU A 95 -4.16 -4.24 -9.96
N LEU A 96 -5.17 -3.70 -9.28
CA LEU A 96 -5.27 -3.67 -7.83
C LEU A 96 -5.19 -5.07 -7.22
N GLY A 97 -6.01 -6.01 -7.71
CA GLY A 97 -6.04 -7.39 -7.22
C GLY A 97 -4.74 -8.17 -7.49
N ARG A 98 -3.96 -7.76 -8.50
CA ARG A 98 -2.66 -8.40 -8.84
C ARG A 98 -1.48 -7.80 -8.10
N THR A 99 -1.52 -6.51 -7.80
CA THR A 99 -0.39 -5.77 -7.22
C THR A 99 -0.43 -5.73 -5.69
N LEU A 100 -1.63 -5.65 -5.11
CA LEU A 100 -1.82 -5.51 -3.67
C LEU A 100 -2.44 -6.78 -3.06
N PRO A 101 -2.05 -7.19 -1.84
CA PRO A 101 -2.65 -8.35 -1.17
C PRO A 101 -4.13 -8.06 -0.86
N ALA A 102 -5.05 -8.87 -1.41
CA ALA A 102 -6.49 -8.60 -1.35
C ALA A 102 -6.84 -7.15 -1.75
N GLY A 103 -6.14 -6.66 -2.79
CA GLY A 103 -6.26 -5.30 -3.28
C GLY A 103 -7.61 -5.02 -3.92
N ASP A 104 -8.22 -3.91 -3.55
CA ASP A 104 -9.45 -3.41 -4.14
C ASP A 104 -9.51 -1.88 -4.09
N GLY A 105 -10.54 -1.26 -4.68
CA GLY A 105 -10.71 0.18 -4.64
C GLY A 105 -12.09 0.65 -5.06
N SER A 106 -12.39 1.90 -4.69
CA SER A 106 -13.57 2.62 -5.13
C SER A 106 -13.22 3.95 -5.77
N ILE A 107 -14.12 4.41 -6.62
CA ILE A 107 -14.05 5.69 -7.29
C ILE A 107 -15.43 6.33 -7.12
N ALA A 108 -15.44 7.57 -6.64
CA ALA A 108 -16.64 8.40 -6.59
C ALA A 108 -16.37 9.71 -7.33
N VAL A 109 -17.34 10.18 -8.10
CA VAL A 109 -17.23 11.44 -8.85
C VAL A 109 -18.44 12.29 -8.52
N THR A 110 -18.21 13.56 -8.21
CA THR A 110 -19.25 14.57 -7.97
C THR A 110 -19.17 15.64 -9.07
N PRO A 111 -19.98 15.52 -10.14
CA PRO A 111 -19.91 16.44 -11.28
C PRO A 111 -20.13 17.91 -10.91
N ALA A 112 -21.02 18.19 -9.95
CA ALA A 112 -21.36 19.54 -9.53
C ALA A 112 -20.17 20.32 -8.97
N SER A 113 -19.32 19.67 -8.17
CA SER A 113 -18.10 20.26 -7.60
C SER A 113 -16.84 19.92 -8.40
N ARG A 114 -16.97 19.17 -9.50
CA ARG A 114 -15.86 18.62 -10.29
C ARG A 114 -14.88 17.81 -9.45
N ALA A 115 -15.33 17.24 -8.33
CA ALA A 115 -14.49 16.46 -7.43
C ALA A 115 -14.52 14.98 -7.80
N ALA A 116 -13.37 14.32 -7.73
CA ALA A 116 -13.25 12.87 -7.76
C ALA A 116 -12.49 12.38 -6.53
N THR A 117 -12.98 11.28 -5.99
CA THR A 117 -12.38 10.57 -4.86
C THR A 117 -11.98 9.19 -5.35
N VAL A 118 -10.73 8.82 -5.12
CA VAL A 118 -10.24 7.46 -5.33
C VAL A 118 -9.80 6.89 -3.98
N ILE A 119 -10.31 5.71 -3.64
CA ILE A 119 -9.92 4.97 -2.44
C ILE A 119 -9.33 3.64 -2.89
N ILE A 120 -8.14 3.33 -2.39
CA ILE A 120 -7.49 2.03 -2.52
C ILE A 120 -7.55 1.32 -1.19
N GLN A 121 -7.83 0.03 -1.20
CA GLN A 121 -7.87 -0.84 -0.03
C GLN A 121 -6.99 -2.07 -0.24
N TRP A 122 -6.27 -2.49 0.79
CA TRP A 122 -5.51 -3.75 0.77
C TRP A 122 -5.36 -4.34 2.17
N ASN A 123 -4.95 -5.61 2.22
CA ASN A 123 -4.59 -6.30 3.45
C ASN A 123 -3.10 -6.14 3.75
N ASP A 124 -2.78 -5.58 4.91
CA ASP A 124 -1.42 -5.41 5.43
C ASP A 124 -1.26 -6.02 6.82
N ALA A 125 -2.00 -7.09 7.16
CA ALA A 125 -1.99 -7.71 8.48
C ALA A 125 -0.59 -8.19 8.94
N ARG A 126 0.37 -8.31 8.01
CA ARG A 126 1.76 -8.72 8.29
C ARG A 126 2.69 -7.53 8.63
N GLY A 127 2.23 -6.29 8.49
CA GLY A 127 2.96 -5.09 8.89
C GLY A 127 3.04 -4.92 10.41
N SER A 128 3.92 -4.05 10.88
CA SER A 128 4.09 -3.76 12.32
C SER A 128 2.84 -3.14 12.98
N GLN A 129 2.03 -2.43 12.19
CA GLN A 129 0.71 -1.91 12.57
C GLN A 129 -0.39 -2.56 11.72
N GLY A 130 -0.26 -3.86 11.47
CA GLY A 130 -1.03 -4.55 10.44
C GLY A 130 -2.54 -4.45 10.60
N SER A 131 -3.22 -4.21 9.49
CA SER A 131 -4.68 -4.22 9.38
C SER A 131 -5.07 -5.05 8.17
N THR A 132 -6.16 -5.80 8.27
CA THR A 132 -6.75 -6.51 7.12
C THR A 132 -7.39 -5.56 6.11
N THR A 133 -7.53 -4.28 6.47
CA THR A 133 -8.26 -3.26 5.72
C THR A 133 -7.51 -1.93 5.82
N GLN A 134 -6.29 -1.89 5.29
CA GLN A 134 -5.57 -0.63 5.09
C GLN A 134 -6.21 0.13 3.92
N GLN A 135 -6.32 1.45 4.05
CA GLN A 135 -6.88 2.30 3.00
C GLN A 135 -5.98 3.49 2.71
N PHE A 136 -5.95 3.88 1.44
CA PHE A 136 -5.37 5.12 0.97
C PHE A 136 -6.43 5.87 0.16
N ARG A 137 -6.69 7.12 0.53
CA ARG A 137 -7.70 7.98 -0.10
C ARG A 137 -7.03 9.19 -0.72
N VAL A 138 -7.43 9.52 -1.95
CA VAL A 138 -7.08 10.77 -2.62
C VAL A 138 -8.35 11.44 -3.09
N ASP A 139 -8.46 12.73 -2.76
CA ASP A 139 -9.48 13.63 -3.26
C ASP A 139 -8.83 14.62 -4.22
N THR A 140 -9.41 14.78 -5.39
CA THR A 140 -8.89 15.66 -6.44
C THR A 140 -10.02 16.40 -7.13
N GLN A 141 -9.72 17.55 -7.71
CA GLN A 141 -10.60 18.16 -8.69
C GLN A 141 -10.17 17.66 -10.07
N LEU A 142 -11.13 17.06 -10.77
CA LEU A 142 -10.96 16.69 -12.17
C LEU A 142 -10.84 17.92 -13.01
#